data_AF-A0A9Q2UEV4-F1
#
_entry.id   AF-A0A9Q2UEV4-F1
#
_cell.length_a   1.000
_cell.length_b   1.000
_cell.length_c   1.000
_cell.angle_alpha   90.00
_cell.angle_beta   90.00
_cell.angle_gamma   90.00
#
_symmetry.space_group_name_H-M   'P 1'
#
loop_
_entity.id
_entity.type
_entity.pdbx_description
1 polymer ?
#
loop_
_entity_poly.entity_id
_entity_poly.type
_entity_poly.pdbx_seq_one_letter_code
_entity_poly.pdbx_strand_id
1 'polypeptide(L)'
;MINKFENWLKENSITEVECLVPDLGGIARGKILPSDKFIRGLKDDSHRLPQSIFIQTISGGYATEDDEELPIDVYNPTDIDVILRPDFNSIRPVPWYEDPTAQIICDAVNLNGSLVINSSRAVLKKILKMFDDENYKPVVSPEVEFYLVKPNPDSDYPLEVPIGQSGRKETGKQSYGIDAINEFDPLFEDVYNYCEEQDIEIDTINH
;
A
#
# COMPACT_ATOMS: atom_id res chain seq x y z
N MET A 1 -20.33 6.53 -11.39
CA MET A 1 -19.06 6.20 -10.71
C MET A 1 -18.05 5.63 -11.70
N ILE A 2 -18.41 4.60 -12.49
CA ILE A 2 -17.53 3.98 -13.50
C ILE A 2 -16.97 4.98 -14.53
N ASN A 3 -17.79 5.91 -15.03
CA ASN A 3 -17.32 6.93 -15.98
C ASN A 3 -16.14 7.77 -15.45
N LYS A 4 -16.03 7.96 -14.12
CA LYS A 4 -14.89 8.68 -13.54
C LYS A 4 -13.60 7.89 -13.73
N PHE A 5 -13.63 6.59 -13.46
CA PHE A 5 -12.50 5.69 -13.72
C PHE A 5 -12.16 5.64 -15.20
N GLU A 6 -13.15 5.43 -16.07
CA GLU A 6 -12.93 5.35 -17.52
C GLU A 6 -12.28 6.63 -18.07
N ASN A 7 -12.72 7.81 -17.62
CA ASN A 7 -12.15 9.09 -18.05
C ASN A 7 -10.73 9.27 -17.52
N TRP A 8 -10.51 9.06 -16.20
CA TRP A 8 -9.21 9.26 -15.57
C TRP A 8 -8.14 8.33 -16.17
N LEU A 9 -8.47 7.05 -16.38
CA LEU A 9 -7.55 6.09 -17.00
C LEU A 9 -7.18 6.49 -18.43
N LYS A 10 -8.13 7.03 -19.21
CA LYS A 10 -7.87 7.50 -20.57
C LYS A 10 -7.03 8.78 -20.60
N GLU A 11 -7.36 9.74 -19.74
CA GLU A 11 -6.63 11.02 -19.62
C GLU A 11 -5.16 10.80 -19.26
N ASN A 12 -4.88 9.80 -18.42
CA ASN A 12 -3.53 9.44 -17.99
C ASN A 12 -2.89 8.30 -18.81
N SER A 13 -3.53 7.86 -19.91
CA SER A 13 -3.04 6.79 -20.80
C SER A 13 -2.70 5.46 -20.08
N ILE A 14 -3.44 5.12 -19.02
CA ILE A 14 -3.18 3.97 -18.18
C ILE A 14 -3.57 2.65 -18.87
N THR A 15 -2.64 1.72 -18.92
CA THR A 15 -2.81 0.38 -19.50
C THR A 15 -3.11 -0.67 -18.43
N GLU A 16 -2.59 -0.49 -17.21
CA GLU A 16 -2.74 -1.45 -16.10
C GLU A 16 -3.15 -0.77 -14.79
N VAL A 17 -3.89 -1.51 -13.96
CA VAL A 17 -4.37 -1.03 -12.65
C VAL A 17 -4.03 -2.06 -11.58
N GLU A 18 -3.21 -1.67 -10.62
CA GLU A 18 -2.92 -2.41 -9.39
C GLU A 18 -4.02 -2.16 -8.35
N CYS A 19 -4.84 -3.17 -8.09
CA CYS A 19 -5.85 -3.13 -7.05
C CYS A 19 -5.27 -3.65 -5.73
N LEU A 20 -5.09 -2.76 -4.76
CA LEU A 20 -4.37 -3.02 -3.52
C LEU A 20 -5.32 -3.13 -2.31
N VAL A 21 -5.04 -4.07 -1.42
CA VAL A 21 -5.59 -4.19 -0.07
C VAL A 21 -4.45 -4.45 0.91
N PRO A 22 -4.39 -3.77 2.07
CA PRO A 22 -3.43 -4.11 3.11
C PRO A 22 -3.87 -5.41 3.81
N ASP A 23 -2.94 -6.35 4.01
CA ASP A 23 -3.13 -7.44 4.96
C ASP A 23 -3.01 -6.92 6.41
N LEU A 24 -3.11 -7.85 7.38
CA LEU A 24 -3.02 -7.51 8.80
C LEU A 24 -1.63 -7.02 9.23
N GLY A 25 -0.58 -7.37 8.48
CA GLY A 25 0.78 -6.86 8.69
C GLY A 25 1.03 -5.51 8.02
N GLY A 26 0.04 -4.97 7.31
CA GLY A 26 0.18 -3.73 6.54
C GLY A 26 0.88 -3.93 5.19
N ILE A 27 1.12 -5.18 4.77
CA ILE A 27 1.73 -5.47 3.47
C ILE A 27 0.65 -5.32 2.40
N ALA A 28 0.97 -4.61 1.32
CA ALA A 28 0.08 -4.49 0.17
C ALA A 28 -0.07 -5.85 -0.54
N ARG A 29 -1.32 -6.30 -0.68
CA ARG A 29 -1.73 -7.50 -1.41
C ARG A 29 -2.72 -7.08 -2.49
N GLY A 30 -2.84 -7.84 -3.57
CA GLY A 30 -3.66 -7.36 -4.66
C GLY A 30 -3.60 -8.16 -5.94
N LYS A 31 -4.13 -7.54 -6.99
CA LYS A 31 -4.08 -8.02 -8.37
C LYS A 31 -3.82 -6.87 -9.31
N ILE A 32 -3.02 -7.12 -10.34
CA ILE A 32 -2.80 -6.21 -11.46
C ILE A 32 -3.75 -6.62 -12.59
N LEU A 33 -4.48 -5.65 -13.13
CA LEU A 33 -5.50 -5.87 -14.15
C LEU A 33 -5.28 -4.91 -15.32
N PRO A 34 -5.35 -5.38 -16.57
CA PRO A 34 -5.51 -4.49 -17.73
C PRO A 34 -6.71 -3.55 -17.54
N SER A 35 -6.58 -2.30 -17.98
CA SER A 35 -7.57 -1.24 -17.71
C SER A 35 -8.97 -1.58 -18.23
N ASP A 36 -9.10 -2.31 -19.35
CA ASP A 36 -10.38 -2.81 -19.87
C ASP A 36 -11.03 -3.84 -18.94
N LYS A 37 -10.24 -4.78 -18.41
CA LYS A 37 -10.68 -5.78 -17.44
C LYS A 37 -11.05 -5.13 -16.12
N PHE A 38 -10.30 -4.12 -15.67
CA PHE A 38 -10.62 -3.35 -14.49
C PHE A 38 -12.00 -2.68 -14.62
N ILE A 39 -12.24 -1.98 -15.73
CA ILE A 39 -13.53 -1.32 -15.97
C ILE A 39 -14.68 -2.33 -16.07
N ARG A 40 -14.45 -3.49 -16.69
CA ARG A 40 -15.46 -4.56 -16.72
C ARG A 40 -15.73 -5.11 -15.33
N GLY A 41 -14.68 -5.31 -14.52
CA GLY A 41 -14.79 -5.83 -13.16
C GLY A 41 -15.57 -4.93 -12.20
N LEU A 42 -15.58 -3.62 -12.46
CA LEU A 42 -16.47 -2.68 -11.76
C LEU A 42 -17.97 -2.90 -12.05
N LYS A 43 -18.32 -3.59 -13.15
CA LYS A 43 -19.71 -3.82 -13.60
C LYS A 43 -20.26 -5.17 -13.13
N ASP A 44 -19.41 -6.18 -13.04
CA ASP A 44 -19.80 -7.58 -12.81
C ASP A 44 -19.24 -8.19 -11.52
N ASP A 45 -18.58 -7.39 -10.67
CA ASP A 45 -18.00 -7.82 -9.40
C ASP A 45 -16.96 -8.94 -9.55
N SER A 46 -16.18 -8.90 -10.63
CA SER A 46 -15.10 -9.86 -10.90
C SER A 46 -13.74 -9.48 -10.31
N HIS A 47 -13.61 -8.31 -9.67
CA HIS A 47 -12.43 -7.97 -8.87
C HIS A 47 -12.43 -8.78 -7.57
N ARG A 48 -11.90 -10.01 -7.61
CA ARG A 48 -11.96 -10.93 -6.47
C ARG A 48 -10.60 -11.28 -5.92
N LEU A 49 -10.55 -11.57 -4.62
CA LEU A 49 -9.41 -12.14 -3.92
C LEU A 49 -9.90 -13.24 -2.98
N PRO A 50 -9.08 -14.27 -2.69
CA PRO A 50 -9.42 -15.22 -1.64
C PRO A 50 -9.44 -14.52 -0.27
N GLN A 51 -10.37 -14.92 0.59
CA GLN A 51 -10.50 -14.36 1.95
C GLN A 51 -9.26 -14.63 2.80
N SER A 52 -8.54 -15.73 2.53
CA SER A 52 -7.32 -16.15 3.23
C SER A 52 -6.23 -15.08 3.31
N ILE A 53 -6.20 -14.10 2.39
CA ILE A 53 -5.27 -12.96 2.45
C ILE A 53 -5.40 -12.17 3.75
N PHE A 54 -6.61 -12.07 4.32
CA PHE A 54 -6.85 -11.32 5.56
C PHE A 54 -6.52 -12.10 6.84
N ILE A 55 -5.99 -13.33 6.70
CA ILE A 55 -5.47 -14.14 7.80
C ILE A 55 -4.03 -14.60 7.55
N GLN A 56 -3.39 -14.08 6.50
CA GLN A 56 -1.99 -14.36 6.21
C GLN A 56 -1.10 -13.73 7.30
N THR A 57 -0.15 -14.51 7.81
CA THR A 57 0.80 -14.08 8.84
C THR A 57 2.03 -13.43 8.21
N ILE A 58 2.80 -12.70 9.01
CA ILE A 58 4.03 -12.03 8.53
C ILE A 58 5.11 -13.02 8.04
N SER A 59 5.08 -14.26 8.53
CA SER A 59 5.95 -15.35 8.06
C SER A 59 5.49 -15.97 6.74
N GLY A 60 4.34 -15.53 6.20
CA GLY A 60 3.78 -16.00 4.94
C GLY A 60 2.83 -17.19 5.06
N GLY A 61 2.69 -17.78 6.25
CA GLY A 61 1.69 -18.81 6.55
C GLY A 61 0.30 -18.22 6.80
N TYR A 62 -0.63 -19.04 7.28
CA TYR A 62 -2.00 -18.63 7.61
C TYR A 62 -2.33 -18.89 9.07
N ALA A 63 -3.15 -18.04 9.67
CA ALA A 63 -3.56 -18.17 11.07
C ALA A 63 -4.39 -19.44 11.39
N THR A 64 -4.66 -20.29 10.41
CA THR A 64 -5.34 -21.59 10.55
C THR A 64 -4.39 -22.78 10.50
N GLU A 65 -3.08 -22.58 10.31
CA GLU A 65 -2.10 -23.68 10.18
C GLU A 65 -1.86 -24.46 11.49
N ASP A 66 -2.10 -23.84 12.63
CA ASP A 66 -1.94 -24.46 13.96
C ASP A 66 -3.21 -25.18 14.47
N ASP A 67 -4.09 -25.61 13.55
CA ASP A 67 -5.40 -26.23 13.83
C ASP A 67 -6.35 -25.35 14.68
N GLU A 68 -6.11 -24.04 14.73
CA GLU A 68 -7.01 -23.09 15.39
C GLU A 68 -8.19 -22.72 14.48
N GLU A 69 -9.41 -23.06 14.92
CA GLU A 69 -10.63 -22.62 14.24
C GLU A 69 -10.84 -21.11 14.46
N LEU A 70 -10.83 -20.36 13.36
CA LEU A 70 -11.21 -18.95 13.38
C LEU A 70 -12.73 -18.79 13.35
N PRO A 71 -13.28 -17.71 13.94
CA PRO A 71 -14.70 -17.40 13.79
C PRO A 71 -15.08 -17.32 12.30
N ILE A 72 -16.25 -17.88 11.94
CA ILE A 72 -16.72 -17.96 10.55
C ILE A 72 -16.81 -16.59 9.86
N ASP A 73 -17.08 -15.54 10.64
CA ASP A 73 -17.15 -14.16 10.14
C ASP A 73 -15.76 -13.58 9.80
N VAL A 74 -14.69 -14.14 10.35
CA VAL A 74 -13.29 -13.77 10.08
C VAL A 74 -12.77 -14.54 8.87
N TYR A 75 -13.01 -15.85 8.82
CA TYR A 75 -12.55 -16.73 7.76
C TYR A 75 -13.50 -17.90 7.55
N ASN A 76 -13.90 -18.13 6.29
CA ASN A 76 -14.62 -19.33 5.91
C ASN A 76 -13.63 -20.44 5.54
N PRO A 77 -13.71 -21.64 6.15
CA PRO A 77 -12.85 -22.78 5.81
C PRO A 77 -12.87 -23.21 4.34
N THR A 78 -13.89 -22.82 3.56
CA THR A 78 -13.92 -23.07 2.11
C THR A 78 -13.19 -22.00 1.30
N ASP A 79 -12.48 -21.07 1.94
CA ASP A 79 -11.75 -19.93 1.38
C ASP A 79 -12.53 -19.22 0.26
N ILE A 80 -13.69 -18.67 0.63
CA ILE A 80 -14.55 -18.00 -0.33
C ILE A 80 -13.88 -16.74 -0.89
N ASP A 81 -14.23 -16.40 -2.13
CA ASP A 81 -13.83 -15.12 -2.71
C ASP A 81 -14.52 -13.95 -1.99
N VAL A 82 -13.74 -12.88 -1.79
CA VAL A 82 -14.23 -11.54 -1.46
C VAL A 82 -14.08 -10.64 -2.68
N ILE A 83 -14.85 -9.56 -2.72
CA ILE A 83 -14.85 -8.60 -3.80
C ILE A 83 -14.09 -7.34 -3.37
N LEU A 84 -13.24 -6.83 -4.26
CA LEU A 84 -12.54 -5.57 -4.10
C LEU A 84 -13.38 -4.43 -4.64
N ARG A 85 -13.58 -3.41 -3.81
CA ARG A 85 -14.26 -2.16 -4.14
C ARG A 85 -13.21 -1.04 -4.19
N PRO A 86 -12.78 -0.63 -5.40
CA PRO A 86 -11.76 0.40 -5.52
C PRO A 86 -12.28 1.75 -5.04
N ASP A 87 -11.47 2.45 -4.24
CA ASP A 87 -11.74 3.81 -3.77
C ASP A 87 -11.13 4.81 -4.74
N PHE A 88 -11.98 5.45 -5.55
CA PHE A 88 -11.56 6.39 -6.60
C PHE A 88 -10.66 7.50 -6.07
N ASN A 89 -10.85 7.95 -4.83
CA ASN A 89 -10.06 9.06 -4.28
C ASN A 89 -8.59 8.67 -4.04
N SER A 90 -8.30 7.36 -3.98
CA SER A 90 -6.95 6.82 -3.78
C SER A 90 -6.23 6.45 -5.08
N ILE A 91 -6.84 6.68 -6.25
CA ILE A 91 -6.18 6.32 -7.52
C ILE A 91 -4.99 7.24 -7.79
N ARG A 92 -3.83 6.67 -8.11
CA ARG A 92 -2.60 7.41 -8.44
C ARG A 92 -1.83 6.71 -9.56
N PRO A 93 -1.10 7.43 -10.43
CA PRO A 93 -0.13 6.80 -11.34
C PRO A 93 0.99 6.16 -10.52
N VAL A 94 1.71 5.18 -11.08
CA VAL A 94 2.90 4.57 -10.46
C VAL A 94 4.15 5.12 -11.16
N PRO A 95 4.87 6.09 -10.56
CA PRO A 95 5.85 6.90 -11.28
C PRO A 95 7.16 6.17 -11.58
N TRP A 96 7.44 5.08 -10.84
CA TRP A 96 8.66 4.28 -11.01
C TRP A 96 8.51 3.12 -12.00
N TYR A 97 7.35 2.96 -12.67
CA TYR A 97 7.15 1.94 -13.70
C TYR A 97 7.36 2.50 -15.10
N GLU A 98 7.94 1.69 -15.99
CA GLU A 98 8.09 2.04 -17.40
C GLU A 98 6.74 2.04 -18.13
N ASP A 99 5.86 1.09 -17.82
CA ASP A 99 4.53 0.97 -18.40
C ASP A 99 3.51 1.85 -17.63
N PRO A 100 2.64 2.62 -18.33
CA PRO A 100 1.62 3.47 -17.70
C PRO A 100 0.66 2.71 -16.79
N THR A 101 0.97 2.69 -15.50
CA THR A 101 0.26 1.90 -14.50
C THR A 101 -0.33 2.81 -13.45
N ALA A 102 -1.54 2.49 -12.99
CA ALA A 102 -2.16 3.14 -11.84
C ALA A 102 -2.27 2.18 -10.67
N GLN A 103 -2.14 2.68 -9.46
CA GLN A 103 -2.47 1.96 -8.24
C GLN A 103 -3.74 2.51 -7.61
N ILE A 104 -4.52 1.64 -6.96
CA ILE A 104 -5.74 2.01 -6.26
C ILE A 104 -5.97 1.15 -5.02
N ILE A 105 -6.30 1.80 -3.91
CA ILE A 105 -6.65 1.11 -2.68
C ILE A 105 -8.11 0.68 -2.74
N CYS A 106 -8.37 -0.57 -2.36
CA CYS A 106 -9.69 -1.18 -2.35
C CYS A 106 -10.17 -1.45 -0.92
N ASP A 107 -11.48 -1.37 -0.72
CA ASP A 107 -12.13 -2.05 0.40
C ASP A 107 -12.47 -3.49 0.00
N ALA A 108 -12.34 -4.42 0.94
CA ALA A 108 -12.77 -5.80 0.74
C ALA A 108 -14.19 -6.00 1.28
N VAL A 109 -15.07 -6.56 0.45
CA VAL A 109 -16.46 -6.88 0.82
C VAL A 109 -16.79 -8.33 0.51
N ASN A 110 -17.61 -8.94 1.35
CA ASN A 110 -18.21 -10.23 1.11
C ASN A 110 -19.19 -10.16 -0.07
N LEU A 111 -19.58 -11.32 -0.61
CA LEU A 111 -20.52 -11.42 -1.75
C LEU A 111 -21.90 -10.79 -1.47
N ASN A 112 -22.29 -10.69 -0.19
CA ASN A 112 -23.52 -10.01 0.24
C ASN A 112 -23.37 -8.48 0.38
N GLY A 113 -22.18 -7.94 0.11
CA GLY A 113 -21.85 -6.52 0.21
C GLY A 113 -21.38 -6.04 1.59
N SER A 114 -21.37 -6.89 2.62
CA SER A 114 -20.83 -6.51 3.93
C SER A 114 -19.30 -6.39 3.88
N LEU A 115 -18.70 -5.54 4.71
CA LEU A 115 -17.24 -5.45 4.80
C LEU A 115 -16.64 -6.76 5.33
N VAL A 116 -15.44 -7.10 4.83
CA VAL A 116 -14.58 -8.11 5.46
C VAL A 116 -14.07 -7.52 6.77
N ILE A 117 -14.55 -8.05 7.89
CA ILE A 117 -14.44 -7.40 9.22
C ILE A 117 -13.01 -7.26 9.72
N ASN A 118 -12.13 -8.18 9.32
CA ASN A 118 -10.71 -8.22 9.65
C ASN A 118 -9.82 -7.55 8.60
N SER A 119 -10.39 -6.88 7.58
CA SER A 119 -9.59 -6.03 6.71
C SER A 119 -9.20 -4.72 7.41
N SER A 120 -7.95 -4.30 7.28
CA SER A 120 -7.42 -3.12 7.99
C SER A 120 -8.22 -1.85 7.69
N ARG A 121 -8.75 -1.71 6.45
CA ARG A 121 -9.63 -0.60 6.08
C ARG A 121 -11.02 -0.67 6.71
N ALA A 122 -11.61 -1.85 6.86
CA ALA A 122 -12.88 -1.99 7.56
C ALA A 122 -12.75 -1.62 9.04
N VAL A 123 -11.65 -2.05 9.68
CA VAL A 123 -11.31 -1.67 11.05
C VAL A 123 -11.13 -0.16 11.18
N LEU A 124 -10.36 0.47 10.27
CA LEU A 124 -10.18 1.92 10.26
C LEU A 124 -11.51 2.68 10.12
N LYS A 125 -12.38 2.27 9.19
CA LYS A 125 -13.71 2.87 9.02
C LYS A 125 -14.57 2.79 10.29
N LYS A 126 -14.49 1.67 11.02
CA LYS A 126 -15.17 1.51 12.31
C LYS A 126 -14.64 2.50 13.35
N ILE A 127 -13.32 2.66 13.44
CA ILE A 127 -12.68 3.61 14.36
C ILE A 127 -13.06 5.05 14.00
N LEU A 128 -13.00 5.43 12.72
CA LEU A 128 -13.40 6.75 12.25
C LEU A 128 -14.87 7.05 12.57
N LYS A 129 -15.76 6.06 12.41
CA LYS A 129 -17.16 6.18 12.82
C LYS A 129 -17.31 6.44 14.33
N MET A 130 -16.49 5.81 15.18
CA MET A 130 -16.54 6.07 16.62
C MET A 130 -16.13 7.51 16.97
N PHE A 131 -15.16 8.09 16.25
CA PHE A 131 -14.84 9.51 16.41
C PHE A 131 -15.97 10.42 15.93
N ASP A 132 -16.59 10.09 14.79
CA ASP A 132 -17.72 10.84 14.22
C ASP A 132 -18.95 10.84 15.15
N ASP A 133 -19.25 9.70 15.78
CA ASP A 133 -20.36 9.55 16.74
C ASP A 133 -20.16 10.44 18.00
N GLU A 134 -18.91 10.76 18.33
CA GLU A 134 -18.53 11.71 19.39
C GLU A 134 -18.28 13.14 18.88
N ASN A 135 -18.55 13.40 17.58
CA ASN A 135 -18.32 14.67 16.90
C ASN A 135 -16.86 15.17 16.98
N TYR A 136 -15.90 14.23 16.94
CA TYR A 136 -14.47 14.48 16.87
C TYR A 136 -13.91 14.29 15.46
N LYS A 137 -12.91 15.10 15.12
CA LYS A 137 -12.14 14.97 13.88
C LYS A 137 -10.71 14.52 14.23
N PRO A 138 -10.37 13.22 14.06
CA PRO A 138 -9.02 12.75 14.30
C PRO A 138 -8.08 13.32 13.23
N VAL A 139 -6.88 13.73 13.65
CA VAL A 139 -5.79 14.19 12.78
C VAL A 139 -4.57 13.33 13.09
N VAL A 140 -3.95 12.78 12.05
CA VAL A 140 -2.73 11.97 12.15
C VAL A 140 -1.65 12.61 11.31
N SER A 141 -0.43 12.61 11.83
CA SER A 141 0.78 13.10 11.15
C SER A 141 1.88 12.07 11.39
N PRO A 142 1.98 11.02 10.56
CA PRO A 142 3.02 10.02 10.70
C PRO A 142 4.38 10.58 10.26
N GLU A 143 5.43 10.24 10.99
CA GLU A 143 6.82 10.44 10.59
C GLU A 143 7.42 9.08 10.29
N VAL A 144 8.05 8.93 9.11
CA VAL A 144 8.63 7.67 8.66
C VAL A 144 10.15 7.79 8.63
N GLU A 145 10.80 7.09 9.56
CA GLU A 145 12.25 6.95 9.59
C GLU A 145 12.67 5.72 8.79
N PHE A 146 13.78 5.82 8.06
CA PHE A 146 14.34 4.71 7.30
C PHE A 146 15.87 4.77 7.27
N TYR A 147 16.48 3.64 6.90
CA TYR A 147 17.93 3.52 6.73
C TYR A 147 18.27 3.22 5.28
N LEU A 148 19.26 3.94 4.74
CA LEU A 148 19.87 3.59 3.47
C LEU A 148 20.96 2.56 3.71
N VAL A 149 20.84 1.41 3.05
CA VAL A 149 21.80 0.32 3.14
C VAL A 149 22.27 -0.07 1.74
N LYS A 150 23.52 -0.50 1.65
CA LYS A 150 24.05 -1.11 0.43
C LYS A 150 23.25 -2.39 0.13
N PRO A 151 23.01 -2.74 -1.16
CA PRO A 151 22.45 -4.03 -1.53
C PRO A 151 23.21 -5.17 -0.84
N ASN A 152 22.48 -5.97 -0.06
CA ASN A 152 23.02 -7.09 0.70
C ASN A 152 22.42 -8.41 0.19
N PRO A 153 23.05 -9.06 -0.81
CA PRO A 153 22.52 -10.29 -1.40
C PRO A 153 22.68 -11.51 -0.49
N ASP A 154 23.52 -11.43 0.53
CA ASP A 154 23.80 -12.51 1.48
C ASP A 154 23.45 -12.05 2.90
N SER A 155 22.36 -12.61 3.43
CA SER A 155 21.83 -12.26 4.74
C SER A 155 22.74 -12.63 5.91
N ASP A 156 23.75 -13.47 5.70
CA ASP A 156 24.70 -13.86 6.74
C ASP A 156 25.69 -12.72 7.07
N TYR A 157 25.84 -11.74 6.17
CA TYR A 157 26.71 -10.58 6.37
C TYR A 157 25.94 -9.36 6.90
N PRO A 158 26.57 -8.54 7.76
CA PRO A 158 25.94 -7.34 8.30
C PRO A 158 25.67 -6.30 7.21
N LEU A 159 24.61 -5.52 7.40
CA LEU A 159 24.27 -4.40 6.53
C LEU A 159 25.38 -3.35 6.55
N GLU A 160 25.72 -2.83 5.36
CA GLU A 160 26.72 -1.79 5.19
C GLU A 160 26.09 -0.47 4.73
N VAL A 161 26.71 0.64 5.11
CA VAL A 161 26.36 1.98 4.62
C VAL A 161 26.68 2.08 3.12
N PRO A 162 25.78 2.64 2.29
CA PRO A 162 26.04 2.90 0.88
C PRO A 162 27.09 3.99 0.68
N ILE A 163 27.59 4.11 -0.55
CA ILE A 163 28.53 5.16 -0.95
C ILE A 163 27.71 6.36 -1.43
N GLY A 164 27.97 7.53 -0.85
CA GLY A 164 27.35 8.78 -1.27
C GLY A 164 27.98 9.39 -2.52
N GLN A 165 27.45 10.54 -2.96
CA GLN A 165 27.93 11.28 -4.13
C GLN A 165 29.42 11.62 -4.08
N SER A 166 30.01 11.83 -2.90
CA SER A 166 31.45 12.12 -2.75
C SER A 166 32.35 10.89 -2.96
N GLY A 167 31.77 9.72 -3.18
CA GLY A 167 32.50 8.44 -3.24
C GLY A 167 32.93 7.92 -1.87
N ARG A 168 32.46 8.55 -0.78
CA ARG A 168 32.75 8.14 0.59
C ARG A 168 31.52 7.49 1.23
N LYS A 169 31.78 6.59 2.17
CA LYS A 169 30.74 6.13 3.09
C LYS A 169 30.54 7.19 4.16
N GLU A 170 29.31 7.37 4.62
CA GLU A 170 29.05 8.15 5.81
C GLU A 170 29.85 7.56 6.99
N THR A 171 30.47 8.41 7.80
CA THR A 171 31.25 7.98 8.96
C THR A 171 30.80 8.72 10.21
N GLY A 172 30.53 7.95 11.28
CA GLY A 172 30.05 8.48 12.55
C GLY A 172 28.52 8.47 12.67
N LYS A 173 28.00 9.16 13.69
CA LYS A 173 26.56 9.37 13.92
C LYS A 173 26.27 10.82 13.54
N GLN A 174 25.85 11.08 12.30
CA GLN A 174 25.67 12.44 11.78
C GLN A 174 24.23 12.95 11.91
N SER A 175 23.51 12.60 12.99
CA SER A 175 22.12 13.07 13.18
C SER A 175 22.01 14.59 12.96
N TYR A 176 21.06 15.00 12.12
CA TYR A 176 20.82 16.35 11.61
C TYR A 176 21.96 16.95 10.77
N GLY A 177 22.83 16.10 10.22
CA GLY A 177 23.94 16.49 9.36
C GLY A 177 23.47 16.82 7.96
N ILE A 178 23.47 18.10 7.59
CA ILE A 178 23.11 18.54 6.24
C ILE A 178 23.99 17.89 5.16
N ASP A 179 25.29 17.75 5.43
CA ASP A 179 26.21 17.07 4.50
C ASP A 179 25.83 15.60 4.30
N ALA A 180 25.30 14.92 5.32
CA ALA A 180 24.88 13.52 5.22
C ALA A 180 23.63 13.34 4.34
N ILE A 181 22.70 14.30 4.35
CA ILE A 181 21.56 14.33 3.41
C ILE A 181 22.06 14.59 1.99
N ASN A 182 22.92 15.59 1.81
CA ASN A 182 23.44 15.98 0.49
C ASN A 182 24.19 14.84 -0.22
N GLU A 183 24.80 13.91 0.53
CA GLU A 183 25.45 12.72 -0.04
C GLU A 183 24.48 11.81 -0.80
N PHE A 184 23.17 11.88 -0.54
CA PHE A 184 22.14 11.08 -1.20
C PHE A 184 21.06 11.93 -1.88
N ASP A 185 21.38 13.18 -2.20
CA ASP A 185 20.47 14.17 -2.83
C ASP A 185 19.64 13.61 -4.00
N PRO A 186 20.19 12.86 -5.00
CA PRO A 186 19.40 12.34 -6.11
C PRO A 186 18.28 11.40 -5.68
N LEU A 187 18.49 10.63 -4.60
CA LEU A 187 17.45 9.74 -4.06
C LEU A 187 16.32 10.56 -3.43
N PHE A 188 16.66 11.60 -2.67
CA PHE A 188 15.65 12.43 -2.02
C PHE A 188 14.85 13.24 -3.03
N GLU A 189 15.49 13.72 -4.09
CA GLU A 189 14.81 14.35 -5.24
C GLU A 189 13.81 13.38 -5.89
N ASP A 190 14.19 12.11 -6.13
CA ASP A 190 13.27 11.09 -6.63
C ASP A 190 12.10 10.86 -5.66
N VAL A 191 12.36 10.79 -4.34
CA VAL A 191 11.31 10.66 -3.32
C VAL A 191 10.34 11.84 -3.36
N TYR A 192 10.83 13.08 -3.46
CA TYR A 192 9.98 14.26 -3.57
C TYR A 192 9.11 14.24 -4.84
N ASN A 193 9.72 13.98 -5.99
CA ASN A 193 9.02 13.90 -7.27
C ASN A 193 7.92 12.82 -7.23
N TYR A 194 8.25 11.64 -6.72
CA TYR A 194 7.27 10.56 -6.60
C TYR A 194 6.16 10.86 -5.60
N CYS A 195 6.46 11.54 -4.48
CA CYS A 195 5.44 11.96 -3.54
C CYS A 195 4.50 13.01 -4.13
N GLU A 196 5.01 13.97 -4.91
CA GLU A 196 4.17 14.92 -5.64
C GLU A 196 3.24 14.20 -6.63
N GLU A 197 3.75 13.27 -7.43
CA GLU A 197 2.94 12.47 -8.36
C GLU A 197 1.91 11.56 -7.66
N GLN A 198 2.23 11.12 -6.43
CA GLN A 198 1.33 10.33 -5.59
C GLN A 198 0.37 11.19 -4.75
N ASP A 199 0.44 12.53 -4.82
CA ASP A 199 -0.34 13.45 -3.97
C ASP A 199 -0.12 13.21 -2.47
N ILE A 200 1.15 13.01 -2.10
CA ILE A 200 1.61 12.87 -0.72
C ILE A 200 2.38 14.14 -0.36
N GLU A 201 1.80 14.96 0.51
CA GLU A 201 2.46 16.17 1.02
C GLU A 201 3.59 15.78 1.99
N ILE A 202 4.84 16.11 1.64
CA ILE A 202 6.00 16.02 2.52
C ILE A 202 6.32 17.43 3.06
N ASP A 203 6.51 17.55 4.37
CA ASP A 203 6.87 18.83 5.01
C ASP A 203 8.39 19.00 5.14
N THR A 204 9.06 18.08 5.85
CA THR A 204 10.49 18.22 6.17
C THR A 204 11.20 16.86 6.13
N ILE A 205 12.44 16.86 5.61
CA ILE A 205 13.38 15.74 5.71
C ILE A 205 14.49 16.10 6.69
N ASN A 206 14.80 15.16 7.59
CA ASN A 206 15.89 15.26 8.56
C ASN A 206 16.73 13.97 8.50
N HIS A 207 18.02 14.06 8.84
CA HIS A 207 18.94 12.93 9.01
C HIS A 207 19.03 12.49 10.47
#